data_AF-A0A6I2WMR6-F1
#
_entry.id   AF-A0A6I2WMR6-F1
#
_cell.length_a   1.000
_cell.length_b   1.000
_cell.length_c   1.000
_cell.angle_alpha   90.00
_cell.angle_beta   90.00
_cell.angle_gamma   90.00
#
_symmetry.space_group_name_H-M   'P 1'
#
loop_
_entity.id
_entity.type
_entity.pdbx_description
1 polymer ?
#
loop_
_entity_poly.entity_id
_entity_poly.type
_entity_poly.pdbx_seq_one_letter_code
_entity_poly.pdbx_strand_id
1 'polypeptide(L)'
;MGVIEPAVEREKGTQRSSESGVLLWRVPAVVLLPGEKKPEGIVVVVPSATEPKLEQGVEIKFRNLRARVWSMNGSSGTSLTADTFETPKRAS
;
A
#
# COMPACT_ATOMS: atom_id res chain seq x y z
N MET A 1 -11.43 -5.60 -6.02
CA MET A 1 -10.32 -4.86 -5.39
C MET A 1 -9.19 -5.84 -5.09
N GLY A 2 -7.94 -5.38 -5.05
CA GLY A 2 -6.81 -6.25 -4.74
C GLY A 2 -6.90 -6.82 -3.33
N VAL A 3 -6.23 -7.95 -3.09
CA VAL A 3 -6.09 -8.55 -1.76
C VAL A 3 -4.89 -7.91 -1.06
N ILE A 4 -4.99 -7.71 0.26
CA ILE A 4 -3.86 -7.25 1.07
C ILE A 4 -2.88 -8.42 1.19
N GLU A 5 -1.63 -8.18 0.83
CA GLU A 5 -0.62 -9.24 0.71
C GLU A 5 0.63 -8.90 1.52
N PRO A 6 1.35 -9.88 2.07
CA PRO A 6 2.67 -9.64 2.65
C PRO A 6 3.64 -9.13 1.57
N ALA A 7 4.46 -8.14 1.91
CA ALA A 7 5.55 -7.73 1.02
C ALA A 7 6.69 -8.75 1.14
N VAL A 8 6.77 -9.72 0.22
CA VAL A 8 7.74 -10.81 0.30
C VAL A 8 9.04 -10.55 -0.47
N GLU A 9 10.15 -11.06 0.05
CA GLU A 9 11.40 -11.21 -0.71
C GLU A 9 11.23 -12.34 -1.74
N ARG A 10 11.41 -12.01 -3.03
CA ARG A 10 11.13 -12.95 -4.14
C ARG A 10 11.92 -14.26 -4.05
N GLU A 11 13.16 -14.21 -3.58
CA GLU A 11 14.05 -15.38 -3.57
C GLU A 11 13.81 -16.29 -2.37
N LYS A 12 13.45 -15.73 -1.21
CA LYS A 12 13.31 -16.48 0.04
C LYS A 12 11.86 -16.75 0.45
N GLY A 13 10.90 -16.04 -0.14
CA GLY A 13 9.49 -16.05 0.26
C GLY A 13 9.22 -15.42 1.64
N THR A 14 10.26 -14.96 2.35
CA THR A 14 10.12 -14.34 3.67
C THR A 14 9.48 -12.96 3.56
N GLN A 15 8.53 -12.66 4.44
CA GLN A 15 7.96 -11.32 4.53
C GLN A 15 9.02 -10.32 4.97
N ARG A 16 9.09 -9.20 4.25
CA ARG A 16 9.99 -8.09 4.56
C ARG A 16 9.52 -7.34 5.80
N SER A 17 10.46 -6.78 6.52
CA SER A 17 10.23 -5.87 7.64
C SER A 17 10.79 -4.47 7.36
N SER A 18 10.28 -3.48 8.08
CA SER A 18 10.88 -2.15 8.19
C SER A 18 12.23 -2.22 8.90
N GLU A 19 12.98 -1.10 8.90
CA GLU A 19 14.21 -0.95 9.67
C GLU A 19 14.00 -1.22 11.17
N SER A 20 12.81 -0.90 11.70
CA SER A 20 12.40 -1.18 13.08
C SER A 20 11.91 -2.61 13.33
N GLY A 21 11.97 -3.51 12.33
CA GLY A 21 11.56 -4.91 12.47
C GLY A 21 10.07 -5.18 12.31
N VAL A 22 9.25 -4.19 11.91
CA VAL A 22 7.79 -4.37 11.73
C VAL A 22 7.49 -4.94 10.35
N LEU A 23 6.61 -5.95 10.27
CA LEU A 23 6.24 -6.58 9.00
C LEU A 23 5.63 -5.57 8.01
N LEU A 24 5.98 -5.72 6.74
CA LEU A 24 5.50 -4.86 5.65
C LEU A 24 4.36 -5.53 4.89
N TRP A 25 3.31 -4.76 4.63
CA TRP A 25 2.10 -5.20 3.92
C TRP A 25 1.88 -4.36 2.67
N ARG A 26 1.43 -5.01 1.60
CA ARG A 26 1.01 -4.40 0.34
C ARG A 26 -0.49 -4.12 0.44
N VAL A 27 -0.84 -2.85 0.56
CA VAL A 27 -2.23 -2.38 0.63
C VAL A 27 -2.64 -1.90 -0.77
N PRO A 28 -3.49 -2.63 -1.49
CA PRO A 28 -4.03 -2.16 -2.75
C PRO A 28 -5.07 -1.07 -2.50
N ALA A 29 -5.00 0.00 -3.28
CA ALA A 29 -5.95 1.09 -3.23
C ALA A 29 -6.33 1.52 -4.65
N VAL A 30 -7.45 2.22 -4.76
CA VAL A 30 -7.92 2.81 -6.00
C VAL A 30 -7.99 4.31 -5.81
N VAL A 31 -7.35 5.05 -6.70
CA VAL A 31 -7.47 6.51 -6.79
C VAL A 31 -8.66 6.82 -7.70
N LEU A 32 -9.58 7.63 -7.18
CA LEU A 32 -10.75 8.12 -7.90
C LEU A 32 -10.64 9.64 -8.01
N LEU A 33 -10.38 10.17 -9.20
CA LEU A 33 -10.44 11.61 -9.45
C LEU A 33 -11.87 12.00 -9.87
N PRO A 34 -12.40 13.14 -9.39
CA PRO A 34 -13.71 13.63 -9.81
C PRO A 34 -13.80 13.76 -11.34
N GLY A 35 -14.83 13.15 -11.94
CA GLY A 35 -15.07 13.17 -13.39
C GLY A 35 -14.29 12.12 -14.19
N GLU A 36 -13.44 11.32 -13.55
CA GLU A 36 -12.66 10.30 -14.22
C GLU A 36 -13.45 8.99 -14.36
N LYS A 37 -13.43 8.39 -15.56
CA LYS A 37 -14.16 7.15 -15.86
C LYS A 37 -13.35 5.89 -15.62
N LYS A 38 -12.04 6.03 -15.40
CA LYS A 38 -11.10 4.92 -15.25
C LYS A 38 -10.34 5.08 -13.94
N PRO A 39 -10.68 4.32 -12.89
CA PRO A 39 -9.92 4.32 -11.66
C PRO A 39 -8.46 3.90 -11.90
N GLU A 40 -7.52 4.53 -11.17
CA GLU A 40 -6.13 4.11 -11.15
C GLU A 40 -5.85 3.22 -9.93
N GLY A 41 -5.35 2.02 -10.17
CA GLY A 41 -4.96 1.09 -9.11
C GLY A 41 -3.53 1.38 -8.65
N ILE A 42 -3.34 1.56 -7.34
CA ILE A 42 -2.03 1.71 -6.72
C ILE A 42 -1.81 0.65 -5.65
N VAL A 43 -0.55 0.40 -5.32
CA VAL A 43 -0.17 -0.44 -4.18
C VAL A 43 0.74 0.36 -3.27
N VAL A 44 0.35 0.51 -2.01
CA VAL A 44 1.13 1.22 -0.99
C VAL A 44 1.66 0.20 0.00
N VAL A 45 2.97 0.29 0.31
CA VAL A 45 3.59 -0.55 1.33
C VAL A 45 3.49 0.14 2.69
N VAL A 46 2.95 -0.55 3.68
CA VAL A 46 2.71 -0.02 5.03
C VAL A 46 3.24 -1.00 6.09
N PRO A 47 3.95 -0.53 7.13
CA PRO A 47 4.32 -1.38 8.26
C PRO A 47 3.10 -1.67 9.15
N SER A 48 2.91 -2.94 9.51
CA SER A 48 1.89 -3.36 10.49
C SER A 48 2.29 -4.68 11.14
N ALA A 49 2.12 -4.78 12.46
CA ALA A 49 2.43 -6.01 13.20
C ALA A 49 1.50 -7.18 12.82
N THR A 50 0.29 -6.89 12.34
CA THR A 50 -0.70 -7.87 11.89
C THR A 50 -1.22 -7.52 10.51
N GLU A 51 -1.87 -8.46 9.84
CA GLU A 51 -2.55 -8.20 8.57
C GLU A 51 -3.58 -7.06 8.73
N PRO A 52 -3.45 -5.97 7.94
CA PRO A 52 -4.46 -4.93 7.88
C PRO A 52 -5.80 -5.47 7.42
N LYS A 53 -6.88 -5.16 8.16
CA LYS A 53 -8.25 -5.51 7.77
C LYS A 53 -8.97 -4.25 7.29
N LEU A 54 -9.24 -4.19 5.99
CA LEU A 54 -9.98 -3.10 5.36
C LEU A 54 -11.27 -3.64 4.74
N GLU A 55 -12.39 -3.00 5.02
CA GLU A 55 -13.64 -3.28 4.34
C GLU A 55 -13.60 -2.77 2.90
N GLN A 56 -14.32 -3.45 2.02
CA GLN A 56 -14.35 -3.05 0.62
C GLN A 56 -15.11 -1.72 0.44
N GLY A 57 -14.54 -0.81 -0.36
CA GLY A 57 -15.16 0.47 -0.68
C GLY A 57 -15.02 1.55 0.40
N VAL A 58 -14.28 1.28 1.48
CA VAL A 58 -13.96 2.28 2.49
C VAL A 58 -12.86 3.21 1.98
N GLU A 59 -13.07 4.51 2.17
CA GLU A 59 -12.04 5.52 1.92
C GLU A 59 -10.89 5.33 2.92
N ILE A 60 -9.66 5.38 2.44
CA ILE A 60 -8.47 5.31 3.28
C ILE A 60 -7.59 6.54 3.07
N LYS A 61 -7.05 7.05 4.18
CA LYS A 61 -6.06 8.12 4.17
C LYS A 61 -4.70 7.57 4.59
N PHE A 62 -3.74 7.58 3.68
CA PHE A 62 -2.35 7.23 4.01
C PHE A 62 -1.65 8.40 4.71
N ARG A 63 -0.91 8.09 5.78
CA ARG A 63 -0.09 9.07 6.50
C ARG A 63 1.34 9.04 6.00
N ASN A 64 1.89 10.23 5.73
CA ASN A 64 3.25 10.44 5.24
C ASN A 64 3.56 9.58 4.00
N LEU A 65 2.67 9.62 3.00
CA LEU A 65 2.86 8.91 1.74
C LEU A 65 4.12 9.41 1.03
N ARG A 66 5.02 8.50 0.70
CA ARG A 66 6.28 8.75 0.00
C ARG A 66 6.34 7.93 -1.27
N ALA A 67 6.73 8.59 -2.35
CA ALA A 67 7.04 7.97 -3.63
C ALA A 67 8.57 7.87 -3.79
N ARG A 68 9.06 6.70 -4.19
CA ARG A 68 10.46 6.51 -4.58
C ARG A 68 10.51 6.01 -6.01
N VAL A 69 11.11 6.82 -6.89
CA VAL A 69 11.44 6.40 -8.24
C VAL A 69 12.65 5.46 -8.19
N TRP A 70 12.60 4.38 -8.95
CA TRP A 70 13.69 3.41 -9.04
C TRP A 70 13.90 2.98 -10.49
N SER A 71 15.11 2.54 -10.77
CA SER A 71 15.44 1.80 -11.98
C SER A 71 16.39 0.65 -11.62
N MET A 72 16.12 -0.53 -12.18
CA MET A 72 16.91 -1.74 -11.95
C MET A 72 16.75 -2.68 -13.14
N ASN A 73 17.86 -3.24 -13.64
CA ASN A 73 17.88 -4.24 -14.72
C ASN A 73 17.03 -3.83 -15.94
N GLY A 74 17.17 -2.58 -16.40
CA GLY A 74 16.41 -2.04 -17.53
C GLY A 74 14.92 -1.74 -17.26
N SER A 75 14.42 -2.06 -16.07
CA SER A 75 13.09 -1.67 -15.61
C SER A 75 13.14 -0.37 -14.81
N SER A 76 12.05 0.38 -14.80
CA SER A 76 11.87 1.52 -13.90
C SER A 76 10.45 1.55 -13.37
N GLY A 77 10.25 2.27 -12.27
CA GLY A 77 8.93 2.47 -11.70
C GLY A 77 8.95 3.36 -10.47
N THR A 78 7.79 3.47 -9.86
CA THR A 78 7.59 4.22 -8.61
C THR A 78 7.08 3.23 -7.56
N SER A 79 7.73 3.19 -6.40
CA SER A 79 7.19 2.52 -5.22
C SER A 79 6.54 3.54 -4.30
N LEU A 80 5.42 3.16 -3.71
CA LEU A 80 4.68 3.98 -2.74
C LEU A 80 4.82 3.33 -1.36
N THR A 81 5.16 4.14 -0.36
CA THR A 81 5.26 3.72 1.04
C THR A 81 4.53 4.73 1.93
N ALA A 82 3.92 4.27 3.01
CA ALA A 82 3.32 5.15 4.02
C ALA A 82 3.62 4.61 5.42
N ASP A 83 3.51 5.47 6.43
CA ASP A 83 3.79 5.07 7.83
C ASP A 83 2.60 4.31 8.43
N THR A 84 1.38 4.71 8.04
CA THR A 84 0.13 4.07 8.44
C THR A 84 -1.00 4.51 7.50
N PHE A 85 -2.21 3.99 7.71
CA PHE A 85 -3.43 4.46 7.06
C PHE A 85 -4.56 4.59 8.09
N GLU A 86 -5.53 5.43 7.78
CA GLU A 86 -6.74 5.62 8.57
C GLU A 86 -7.96 5.40 7.70
N THR A 87 -9.02 4.84 8.29
CA THR A 87 -10.36 4.94 7.73
C THR A 87 -11.06 6.12 8.38
N PRO A 88 -11.53 7.14 7.63
CA PRO A 88 -12.36 8.18 8.20
C PRO A 88 -13.57 7.51 8.85
N LYS A 89 -13.89 7.87 10.10
CA LYS A 89 -15.13 7.41 10.73
C LYS A 89 -16.29 7.83 9.82
N ARG A 90 -17.10 6.87 9.39
CA ARG A 90 -18.37 7.17 8.72
C ARG A 90 -19.18 8.01 9.71
N ALA A 91 -19.46 9.27 9.38
CA ALA A 91 -20.47 10.04 10.09
C ALA A 91 -21.78 9.26 9.97
N SER A 92 -22.27 8.79 11.12
CA SER A 92 -23.55 8.07 11.24
C SER A 92 -24.71 9.03 11.02
#